data_AF-A0A2V5ZUZ5-F1
#
_entry.id   AF-A0A2V5ZUZ5-F1
#
_cell.length_a   1.000
_cell.length_b   1.000
_cell.length_c   1.000
_cell.angle_alpha   90.00
_cell.angle_beta   90.00
_cell.angle_gamma   90.00
#
_symmetry.space_group_name_H-M   'P 1'
#
loop_
_entity.id
_entity.type
_entity.pdbx_description
1 polymer ?
#
loop_
_entity_poly.entity_id
_entity_poly.type
_entity_poly.pdbx_seq_one_letter_code
_entity_poly.pdbx_strand_id
1 'polypeptide(L)'
;NLSKDIGVGNSITPHAKAIIEAADKRKWETVRQELDRTQSSVQAAMNELRDEKLSQLVSLGGWLRGTQVLTSVVTKHFSADGAELLHQPDLLVHFQTQLQGMPEFNVPIIKEIQGGLGEVRPLVDGPKISAEAVRRINDITTKLDNGIVTRE
;
A
#
# COMPACT_ATOMS: atom_id res chain seq x y z
N ASN A 1 7.50 17.68 -8.55
CA ASN A 1 7.05 16.56 -9.41
C ASN A 1 8.12 15.47 -9.53
N LEU A 2 8.50 14.84 -8.43
CA LEU A 2 9.52 13.78 -8.39
C LEU A 2 9.01 12.41 -8.90
N SER A 3 7.69 12.29 -9.09
CA SER A 3 7.03 11.06 -9.57
C SER A 3 7.18 10.81 -11.08
N LYS A 4 7.66 11.78 -11.87
CA LYS A 4 7.75 11.67 -13.35
C LYS A 4 9.11 11.22 -13.88
N ASP A 5 10.21 11.36 -13.13
CA ASP A 5 11.57 11.12 -13.62
C ASP A 5 12.22 9.82 -13.12
N ILE A 6 11.45 8.98 -12.42
CA ILE A 6 11.89 7.63 -12.05
C ILE A 6 11.04 6.68 -12.89
N GLY A 7 11.63 5.94 -13.82
CA GLY A 7 10.97 5.03 -14.77
C GLY A 7 10.04 3.95 -14.16
N VAL A 8 9.95 3.90 -12.83
CA VAL A 8 8.98 3.18 -12.01
C VAL A 8 7.53 3.48 -12.38
N GLY A 9 7.19 4.72 -12.75
CA GLY A 9 5.82 5.08 -13.15
C GLY A 9 5.32 4.31 -14.38
N ASN A 10 6.22 3.98 -15.31
CA ASN A 10 5.90 3.24 -16.53
C ASN A 10 5.79 1.72 -16.30
N SER A 11 6.44 1.16 -15.29
CA SER A 11 6.35 -0.28 -14.95
C SER A 11 5.17 -0.61 -14.03
N ILE A 12 4.73 0.31 -13.17
CA ILE A 12 3.66 0.07 -12.19
C ILE A 12 2.25 0.29 -12.78
N THR A 13 2.09 1.25 -13.68
CA THR A 13 0.78 1.62 -14.26
C THR A 13 0.04 0.43 -14.92
N PRO A 14 0.70 -0.47 -15.68
CA PRO A 14 0.06 -1.66 -16.24
C PRO A 14 -0.46 -2.63 -15.17
N HIS A 15 0.31 -2.86 -14.11
CA HIS A 15 -0.09 -3.74 -13.01
C HIS A 15 -1.26 -3.17 -12.21
N ALA A 16 -1.25 -1.87 -11.92
CA ALA A 16 -2.36 -1.21 -11.22
C ALA A 16 -3.69 -1.34 -11.99
N LYS A 17 -3.64 -1.17 -13.32
CA LYS A 17 -4.82 -1.37 -14.18
C LYS A 17 -5.29 -2.83 -14.18
N ALA A 18 -4.38 -3.79 -14.27
CA ALA A 18 -4.71 -5.22 -14.24
C ALA A 18 -5.33 -5.64 -12.90
N ILE A 19 -4.82 -5.12 -11.78
CA ILE A 19 -5.38 -5.34 -10.43
C ILE A 19 -6.81 -4.81 -10.35
N ILE A 20 -7.07 -3.58 -10.80
CA ILE A 20 -8.41 -2.98 -10.76
C ILE A 20 -9.38 -3.78 -11.63
N GLU A 21 -9.00 -4.10 -12.87
CA GLU A 21 -9.87 -4.88 -13.77
C GLU A 21 -10.15 -6.30 -13.27
N ALA A 22 -9.16 -6.95 -12.63
CA ALA A 22 -9.33 -8.27 -12.04
C ALA A 22 -10.20 -8.20 -10.78
N ALA A 23 -10.03 -7.18 -9.94
CA ALA A 23 -10.83 -6.96 -8.74
C ALA A 23 -12.30 -6.65 -9.10
N ASP A 24 -12.55 -5.82 -10.10
CA ASP A 24 -13.90 -5.55 -10.63
C ASP A 24 -14.58 -6.83 -11.15
N LYS A 25 -13.79 -7.73 -11.75
CA LYS A 25 -14.25 -9.05 -12.22
C LYS A 25 -14.21 -10.15 -11.15
N ARG A 26 -13.87 -9.82 -9.90
CA ARG A 26 -13.72 -10.74 -8.75
C ARG A 26 -12.75 -11.91 -9.00
N LYS A 27 -11.72 -11.68 -9.81
CA LYS A 27 -10.67 -12.66 -10.12
C LYS A 27 -9.53 -12.55 -9.10
N TRP A 28 -9.79 -12.96 -7.86
CA TRP A 28 -8.87 -12.75 -6.74
C TRP A 28 -7.51 -13.43 -6.88
N GLU A 29 -7.46 -14.58 -7.54
CA GLU A 29 -6.20 -15.24 -7.88
C GLU A 29 -5.33 -14.37 -8.80
N THR A 30 -5.94 -13.74 -9.81
CA THR A 30 -5.27 -12.78 -10.70
C THR A 30 -4.86 -11.52 -9.95
N VAL A 31 -5.70 -11.02 -9.04
CA VAL A 31 -5.35 -9.87 -8.18
C VAL A 31 -4.11 -10.19 -7.35
N ARG A 32 -4.05 -11.35 -6.70
CA ARG A 32 -2.89 -11.79 -5.92
C ARG A 32 -1.64 -11.89 -6.78
N GLN A 33 -1.71 -12.56 -7.93
CA GLN A 33 -0.57 -12.69 -8.84
C GLN A 33 -0.04 -11.35 -9.33
N GLU A 34 -0.93 -10.39 -9.65
CA GLU A 34 -0.50 -9.06 -10.06
C GLU A 34 0.06 -8.22 -8.90
N LEU A 35 -0.44 -8.40 -7.67
CA LEU A 35 0.16 -7.79 -6.48
C LEU A 35 1.58 -8.33 -6.25
N ASP A 36 1.79 -9.64 -6.33
CA ASP A 36 3.11 -10.28 -6.16
C ASP A 36 4.10 -9.82 -7.25
N ARG A 37 3.63 -9.69 -8.49
CA ARG A 37 4.40 -9.13 -9.62
C ARG A 37 4.74 -7.67 -9.39
N THR A 38 3.78 -6.87 -8.92
CA THR A 38 4.00 -5.46 -8.60
C THR A 38 5.07 -5.32 -7.53
N GLN A 39 4.99 -6.12 -6.46
CA GLN A 39 5.98 -6.14 -5.39
C GLN A 39 7.37 -6.48 -5.92
N SER A 40 7.47 -7.49 -6.79
CA SER A 40 8.74 -7.90 -7.41
C SER A 40 9.32 -6.81 -8.32
N SER A 41 8.49 -6.18 -9.15
CA SER A 41 8.89 -5.08 -10.05
C SER A 41 9.31 -3.83 -9.26
N VAL A 42 8.61 -3.51 -8.16
CA VAL A 42 9.00 -2.45 -7.24
C VAL A 42 10.36 -2.79 -6.63
N GLN A 43 10.53 -3.97 -6.04
CA GLN A 43 11.80 -4.39 -5.43
C GLN A 43 12.97 -4.31 -6.42
N ALA A 44 12.77 -4.73 -7.67
CA ALA A 44 13.78 -4.64 -8.72
C ALA A 44 14.14 -3.17 -9.05
N ALA A 45 13.14 -2.31 -9.27
CA ALA A 45 13.38 -0.90 -9.55
C ALA A 45 13.96 -0.13 -8.35
N MET A 46 13.65 -0.59 -7.13
CA MET A 46 14.21 -0.07 -5.89
C MET A 46 15.69 -0.45 -5.72
N ASN A 47 16.10 -1.67 -6.13
CA ASN A 47 17.51 -2.08 -6.15
C ASN A 47 18.35 -1.29 -7.16
N GLU A 48 17.74 -0.73 -8.21
CA GLU A 48 18.40 0.12 -9.20
C GLU A 48 18.55 1.59 -8.75
N LEU A 49 17.73 2.04 -7.78
CA LEU A 49 17.81 3.37 -7.21
C LEU A 49 19.00 3.44 -6.23
N ARG A 50 19.95 4.33 -6.50
CA ARG A 50 21.14 4.58 -5.66
C ARG A 50 20.83 5.21 -4.29
N ASP A 51 19.56 5.51 -3.99
CA ASP A 51 19.11 6.06 -2.72
C ASP A 51 18.05 5.14 -2.10
N GLU A 52 18.53 4.24 -1.25
CA GLU A 52 17.74 3.22 -0.57
C GLU A 52 16.60 3.82 0.27
N LYS A 53 16.79 5.00 0.86
CA LYS A 53 15.80 5.61 1.77
C LYS A 53 14.63 6.22 1.01
N LEU A 54 14.89 6.94 -0.08
CA LEU A 54 13.84 7.45 -0.95
C LEU A 54 13.04 6.32 -1.60
N SER A 55 13.73 5.25 -2.00
CA SER A 55 13.12 4.03 -2.52
C SER A 55 12.12 3.40 -1.52
N GLN A 56 12.49 3.33 -0.24
CA GLN A 56 11.63 2.81 0.82
C GLN A 56 10.39 3.69 1.04
N LEU A 57 10.53 5.02 1.01
CA LEU A 57 9.39 5.95 1.11
C LEU A 57 8.44 5.84 -0.09
N VAL A 58 8.96 5.66 -1.30
CA VAL A 58 8.15 5.41 -2.50
C VAL A 58 7.37 4.09 -2.38
N SER A 59 8.03 3.04 -1.90
CA SER A 59 7.40 1.72 -1.69
C SER A 59 6.25 1.79 -0.67
N LEU A 60 6.46 2.52 0.43
CA LEU A 60 5.43 2.77 1.43
C LEU A 60 4.23 3.54 0.84
N GLY A 61 4.49 4.59 0.06
CA GLY A 61 3.43 5.35 -0.62
C GLY A 61 2.62 4.49 -1.59
N GLY A 62 3.30 3.64 -2.37
CA GLY A 62 2.66 2.67 -3.26
C GLY A 62 1.78 1.66 -2.52
N TRP A 63 2.25 1.15 -1.39
CA TRP A 63 1.47 0.23 -0.56
C TRP A 63 0.23 0.89 0.06
N LEU A 64 0.36 2.11 0.60
CA LEU A 64 -0.78 2.85 1.16
C LEU A 64 -1.87 3.04 0.11
N ARG A 65 -1.49 3.47 -1.10
CA ARG A 65 -2.43 3.68 -2.20
C ARG A 65 -3.02 2.37 -2.71
N GLY A 66 -2.23 1.32 -2.85
CA GLY A 66 -2.70 -0.01 -3.27
C GLY A 66 -3.73 -0.58 -2.30
N THR A 67 -3.44 -0.49 -1.00
CA THR A 67 -4.34 -0.90 0.08
C THR A 67 -5.64 -0.10 0.06
N GLN A 68 -5.56 1.22 -0.15
CA GLN A 68 -6.72 2.10 -0.27
C GLN A 68 -7.63 1.72 -1.45
N VAL A 69 -7.05 1.42 -2.62
CA VAL A 69 -7.82 0.97 -3.80
C VAL A 69 -8.46 -0.39 -3.57
N LEU A 70 -7.69 -1.37 -3.09
CA LEU A 70 -8.18 -2.73 -2.82
C LEU A 70 -9.34 -2.71 -1.81
N THR A 71 -9.16 -2.02 -0.68
CA THR A 71 -10.20 -1.89 0.34
C THR A 71 -11.43 -1.15 -0.16
N SER A 72 -11.30 -0.18 -1.08
CA SER A 72 -12.44 0.50 -1.72
C SER A 72 -13.28 -0.47 -2.57
N VAL A 73 -12.63 -1.34 -3.35
CA VAL A 73 -13.31 -2.37 -4.17
C VAL A 73 -13.96 -3.43 -3.28
N VAL A 74 -13.22 -3.94 -2.29
CA VAL A 74 -13.74 -4.94 -1.34
C VAL A 74 -14.89 -4.36 -0.50
N THR A 75 -14.84 -3.09 -0.11
CA THR A 75 -15.92 -2.46 0.67
C THR A 75 -17.23 -2.33 -0.11
N LYS A 76 -17.17 -1.98 -1.41
CA LYS A 76 -18.37 -1.83 -2.26
C LYS A 76 -19.17 -3.12 -2.37
N HIS A 77 -18.47 -4.26 -2.45
CA HIS A 77 -19.07 -5.59 -2.47
C HIS A 77 -18.22 -6.54 -1.63
N PHE A 78 -18.51 -6.57 -0.32
CA PHE A 78 -17.70 -7.35 0.62
C PHE A 78 -17.47 -8.78 0.12
N SER A 79 -16.19 -9.15 0.07
CA SER A 79 -15.71 -10.49 -0.30
C SER A 79 -14.68 -10.91 0.73
N ALA A 80 -14.91 -12.05 1.39
CA ALA A 80 -13.95 -12.61 2.33
C ALA A 80 -12.61 -12.91 1.66
N ASP A 81 -12.63 -13.49 0.45
CA ASP A 81 -11.42 -13.79 -0.32
C ASP A 81 -10.65 -12.52 -0.70
N GLY A 82 -11.35 -11.45 -1.05
CA GLY A 82 -10.74 -10.14 -1.32
C GLY A 82 -10.19 -9.48 -0.05
N ALA A 83 -10.87 -9.63 1.09
CA ALA A 83 -10.41 -9.15 2.39
C ALA A 83 -9.14 -9.88 2.84
N GLU A 84 -9.03 -11.19 2.57
CA GLU A 84 -7.85 -12.00 2.92
C GLU A 84 -6.56 -11.53 2.22
N LEU A 85 -6.66 -10.84 1.08
CA LEU A 85 -5.50 -10.24 0.41
C LEU A 85 -4.82 -9.14 1.24
N LEU A 86 -5.52 -8.57 2.23
CA LEU A 86 -5.00 -7.55 3.13
C LEU A 86 -4.17 -8.14 4.27
N HIS A 87 -4.19 -9.46 4.48
CA HIS A 87 -3.53 -10.16 5.58
C HIS A 87 -2.01 -10.21 5.37
N GLN A 88 -1.34 -9.07 5.55
CA GLN A 88 0.09 -8.89 5.33
C GLN A 88 0.78 -8.18 6.53
N PRO A 89 0.70 -8.72 7.76
CA PRO A 89 1.17 -8.06 8.97
C PRO A 89 2.69 -7.83 8.96
N ASP A 90 3.46 -8.75 8.40
CA ASP A 90 4.92 -8.64 8.30
C ASP A 90 5.36 -7.44 7.45
N LEU A 91 4.59 -7.13 6.40
CA LEU A 91 4.88 -5.99 5.53
C LEU A 91 4.70 -4.65 6.28
N LEU A 92 3.71 -4.56 7.19
CA LEU A 92 3.55 -3.39 8.05
C LEU A 92 4.71 -3.26 9.05
N VAL A 93 5.17 -4.36 9.63
CA VAL A 93 6.35 -4.37 10.52
C VAL A 93 7.59 -3.89 9.77
N HIS A 94 7.77 -4.34 8.54
CA HIS A 94 8.85 -3.93 7.67
C HIS A 94 8.84 -2.40 7.43
N PHE A 95 7.70 -1.83 7.04
CA PHE A 95 7.59 -0.37 6.83
C PHE A 95 7.80 0.43 8.13
N GLN A 96 7.27 -0.04 9.26
CA GLN A 96 7.52 0.61 10.55
C GLN A 96 9.01 0.62 10.90
N THR A 97 9.70 -0.49 10.68
CA THR A 97 11.15 -0.62 10.93
C THR A 97 11.95 0.32 10.01
N GLN A 98 11.59 0.40 8.73
CA GLN A 98 12.24 1.30 7.77
C GLN A 98 12.09 2.77 8.19
N LEU A 99 10.89 3.20 8.55
CA LEU A 99 10.65 4.57 9.01
C LEU A 99 11.42 4.89 10.30
N GLN A 100 11.59 3.92 11.20
CA GLN A 100 12.42 4.09 12.40
C GLN A 100 13.92 4.21 12.07
N GLY A 101 14.39 3.55 11.01
CA GLY A 101 15.76 3.66 10.49
C GLY A 101 16.05 4.96 9.75
N MET A 102 15.08 5.87 9.67
CA MET A 102 15.11 7.13 8.93
C MET A 102 14.82 8.35 9.83
N PRO A 103 15.56 8.55 10.94
CA PRO A 103 15.27 9.61 11.91
C PRO A 103 15.36 11.02 11.31
N GLU A 104 16.07 11.21 10.21
CA GLU A 104 16.15 12.49 9.49
C GLU A 104 14.81 12.88 8.82
N PHE A 105 13.93 11.92 8.52
CA PHE A 105 12.60 12.16 7.97
C PHE A 105 11.57 12.42 9.07
N ASN A 106 11.83 13.41 9.92
CA ASN A 106 11.02 13.76 11.09
C ASN A 106 9.98 14.86 10.78
N VAL A 107 9.18 14.66 9.74
CA VAL A 107 8.10 15.58 9.36
C VAL A 107 6.75 15.11 9.88
N PRO A 108 5.77 16.01 10.14
CA PRO A 108 4.47 15.64 10.70
C PRO A 108 3.76 14.52 9.92
N ILE A 109 3.82 14.54 8.59
CA ILE A 109 3.19 13.50 7.75
C ILE A 109 3.79 12.11 7.98
N ILE A 110 5.09 11.99 8.24
CA ILE A 110 5.72 10.69 8.52
C ILE A 110 5.24 10.15 9.86
N LYS A 111 5.05 11.01 10.87
CA LYS A 111 4.47 10.60 12.17
C LYS A 111 3.00 10.17 12.02
N GLU A 112 2.23 10.90 11.22
CA GLU A 112 0.85 10.54 10.90
C GLU A 112 0.79 9.15 10.23
N ILE A 113 1.68 8.89 9.26
CA ILE A 113 1.80 7.59 8.59
C ILE A 113 2.20 6.49 9.59
N GLN A 114 3.21 6.72 10.44
CA GLN A 114 3.59 5.76 11.47
C GLN A 114 2.43 5.40 12.41
N GLY A 115 1.65 6.40 12.84
CA GLY A 115 0.44 6.20 13.63
C GLY A 115 -0.59 5.36 12.89
N GLY A 116 -0.90 5.73 11.64
CA GLY A 116 -1.86 4.98 10.82
C GLY A 116 -1.43 3.54 10.53
N LEU A 117 -0.14 3.27 10.29
CA LEU A 117 0.38 1.90 10.17
C LEU A 117 0.16 1.10 11.48
N GLY A 118 0.35 1.75 12.63
CA GLY A 118 0.07 1.15 13.93
C GLY A 118 -1.41 0.80 14.12
N GLU A 119 -2.32 1.62 13.60
CA GLU A 119 -3.77 1.36 13.63
C GLU A 119 -4.20 0.28 12.65
N VAL A 120 -3.58 0.20 11.45
CA VAL A 120 -3.91 -0.81 10.43
C VAL A 120 -3.43 -2.20 10.84
N ARG A 121 -2.27 -2.32 11.50
CA ARG A 121 -1.66 -3.61 11.88
C ARG A 121 -2.62 -4.59 12.56
N PRO A 122 -3.31 -4.25 13.67
CA PRO A 122 -4.22 -5.20 14.32
C PRO A 122 -5.45 -5.53 13.47
N LEU A 123 -5.79 -4.71 12.46
CA LEU A 123 -6.93 -4.96 11.57
C LEU A 123 -6.61 -5.99 10.48
N VAL A 124 -5.34 -6.13 10.13
CA VAL A 124 -4.86 -7.09 9.12
C VAL A 124 -4.29 -8.39 9.72
N ASP A 125 -4.04 -8.43 11.03
CA ASP A 125 -3.44 -9.58 11.74
C ASP A 125 -4.50 -10.53 12.35
N GLY A 126 -5.78 -10.31 12.04
CA GLY A 126 -6.87 -11.14 12.54
C GLY A 126 -7.05 -12.43 11.76
N PRO A 127 -7.60 -13.51 12.37
CA PRO A 127 -7.82 -14.79 11.69
C PRO A 127 -8.81 -14.72 10.51
N LYS A 128 -9.65 -13.68 10.47
CA LYS A 128 -10.48 -13.28 9.34
C LYS A 128 -10.61 -11.76 9.34
N ILE A 129 -10.40 -11.13 8.18
CA ILE A 129 -10.57 -9.69 8.04
C ILE A 129 -12.06 -9.38 7.79
N SER A 130 -12.70 -8.71 8.75
CA SER A 130 -14.13 -8.39 8.72
C SER A 130 -14.43 -7.22 7.78
N ALA A 131 -15.69 -7.09 7.34
CA ALA A 131 -16.13 -5.94 6.54
C ALA A 131 -15.89 -4.59 7.24
N GLU A 132 -16.01 -4.57 8.57
CA GLU A 132 -15.70 -3.40 9.39
C GLU A 132 -14.20 -3.09 9.40
N ALA A 133 -13.35 -4.11 9.53
CA ALA A 133 -11.91 -3.96 9.43
C ALA A 133 -11.52 -3.40 8.05
N VAL A 134 -12.06 -3.95 6.96
CA VAL A 134 -11.80 -3.45 5.59
C VAL A 134 -12.18 -1.97 5.45
N ARG A 135 -13.35 -1.56 5.95
CA ARG A 135 -13.77 -0.15 5.94
C ARG A 135 -12.81 0.73 6.72
N ARG A 136 -12.44 0.30 7.93
CA ARG A 136 -11.54 1.07 8.78
C ARG A 136 -10.14 1.21 8.18
N ILE A 137 -9.62 0.17 7.54
CA ILE A 137 -8.37 0.23 6.78
C ILE A 137 -8.51 1.22 5.61
N ASN A 138 -9.64 1.20 4.88
CA ASN A 138 -9.92 2.16 3.81
C ASN A 138 -9.90 3.61 4.32
N ASP A 139 -10.59 3.89 5.43
CA ASP A 139 -10.67 5.23 6.02
C ASP A 139 -9.29 5.76 6.44
N ILE A 140 -8.49 4.91 7.12
CA ILE A 140 -7.13 5.27 7.54
C ILE A 140 -6.27 5.56 6.31
N THR A 141 -6.25 4.66 5.33
CA THR A 141 -5.40 4.81 4.15
C THR A 141 -5.82 5.98 3.26
N THR A 142 -7.13 6.27 3.12
CA THR A 142 -7.62 7.47 2.43
C THR A 142 -7.25 8.76 3.17
N LYS A 143 -7.32 8.80 4.50
CA LYS A 143 -6.87 9.96 5.28
C LYS A 143 -5.38 10.22 5.07
N LEU A 144 -4.56 9.17 5.11
CA LEU A 144 -3.11 9.28 4.87
C LEU A 144 -2.79 9.74 3.44
N ASP A 145 -3.45 9.16 2.44
CA ASP A 145 -3.28 9.52 1.02
C ASP A 145 -3.63 11.00 0.78
N ASN A 146 -4.74 11.47 1.34
CA ASN A 146 -5.11 12.89 1.27
C ASN A 146 -4.06 13.79 1.92
N GLY A 147 -3.50 13.41 3.07
CA GLY A 147 -2.45 14.17 3.76
C GLY A 147 -1.13 14.24 2.97
N ILE A 148 -0.85 13.25 2.12
CA ILE A 148 0.30 13.25 1.20
C ILE A 148 0.05 14.17 0.00
N VAL A 149 -1.17 14.18 -0.55
CA VAL A 149 -1.50 14.92 -1.79
C VAL A 149 -1.80 16.41 -1.53
N THR A 150 -2.38 16.77 -0.38
CA THR A 150 -2.88 18.14 -0.13
C THR A 150 -1.87 19.12 0.48
N ARG A 151 -0.67 18.68 0.86
CA ARG A 151 0.39 19.59 1.33
C ARG A 151 1.26 20.04 0.14
N GLU A 152 0.80 21.09 -0.54
CA GLU A 152 1.64 21.98 -1.37
C GLU A 152 2.32 23.05 -0.51
#